data_AF-A0A3L6JHK6-F1
#
_entry.id   AF-A0A3L6JHK6-F1
#
_cell.length_a   1.000
_cell.length_b   1.000
_cell.length_c   1.000
_cell.angle_alpha   90.00
_cell.angle_beta   90.00
_cell.angle_gamma   90.00
#
_symmetry.space_group_name_H-M   'P 1'
#
loop_
_entity.id
_entity.type
_entity.pdbx_description
1 polymer ?
#
loop_
_entity_poly.entity_id
_entity_poly.type
_entity_poly.pdbx_seq_one_letter_code
_entity_poly.pdbx_strand_id
1 'polypeptide(L)'
;MVAQVNIQMMNYIVHDTRGLHENDVVYYTAVEIADEIMKGIDRLTYSNTIDFATLFIASSRAQLIILARSFDEELIAPAFRSTLRGVSFDTESGYLQKCVIPMLENESEA
;
A
#
# COMPACT_ATOMS: atom_id res chain seq x y z
N MET A 1 7.76 -14.70 16.77
CA MET A 1 7.05 -15.18 15.56
C MET A 1 7.69 -14.49 14.39
N VAL A 2 8.23 -15.25 13.45
CA VAL A 2 8.94 -14.71 12.26
C VAL A 2 7.87 -14.48 11.19
N ALA A 3 7.56 -13.22 10.89
CA ALA A 3 6.73 -12.89 9.73
C ALA A 3 7.48 -13.38 8.48
N GLN A 4 6.91 -14.34 7.76
CA GLN A 4 7.48 -14.79 6.49
C GLN A 4 7.28 -13.67 5.46
N VAL A 5 8.35 -12.93 5.19
CA VAL A 5 8.39 -11.98 4.08
C VAL A 5 8.52 -12.81 2.80
N ASN A 6 7.39 -13.11 2.16
CA ASN A 6 7.37 -13.79 0.88
C ASN A 6 7.76 -12.77 -0.21
N ILE A 7 9.06 -12.64 -0.46
CA ILE A 7 9.64 -11.80 -1.52
C ILE A 7 9.52 -12.54 -2.86
N GLN A 8 8.30 -12.86 -3.31
CA GLN A 8 8.09 -13.04 -4.75
C GLN A 8 8.01 -11.64 -5.37
N MET A 9 8.49 -11.48 -6.61
CA MET A 9 8.58 -10.24 -7.40
C MET A 9 7.24 -9.48 -7.48
N MET A 10 6.84 -8.86 -6.38
CA MET A 10 5.71 -7.96 -6.27
C MET A 10 6.28 -6.56 -6.17
N ASN A 11 5.65 -5.58 -6.81
CA ASN A 11 6.02 -4.16 -6.74
C ASN A 11 5.79 -3.56 -5.32
N TYR A 12 5.52 -4.41 -4.33
CA TYR A 12 5.22 -4.08 -2.95
C TYR A 12 5.59 -5.26 -2.04
N ILE A 13 5.83 -4.96 -0.77
CA ILE A 13 6.11 -5.97 0.26
C ILE A 13 4.78 -6.41 0.87
N VAL A 14 4.54 -7.72 0.99
CA VAL A 14 3.38 -8.26 1.73
C VAL A 14 3.76 -8.54 3.17
N HIS A 15 2.98 -7.99 4.10
CA HIS A 15 3.10 -8.24 5.52
C HIS A 15 1.77 -8.74 6.07
N ASP A 16 1.65 -10.06 6.20
CA ASP A 16 0.48 -10.71 6.81
C ASP A 16 0.77 -11.07 8.27
N THR A 17 0.03 -10.49 9.20
CA THR A 17 0.18 -10.79 10.64
C THR A 17 -0.62 -12.01 11.09
N ARG A 18 -1.46 -12.58 10.23
CA ARG A 18 -2.37 -13.68 10.59
C ARG A 18 -1.68 -15.03 10.55
N GLY A 19 -0.59 -15.17 9.77
CA GLY A 19 0.17 -16.41 9.64
C GLY A 19 -0.59 -17.55 8.94
N LEU A 20 -1.63 -17.21 8.17
CA LEU A 20 -2.50 -18.14 7.44
C LEU A 20 -2.23 -17.97 5.94
N HIS A 21 -1.18 -18.59 5.42
CA HIS A 21 -0.77 -18.38 4.02
C HIS A 21 -1.30 -19.44 3.04
N GLU A 22 -1.54 -20.67 3.50
CA GLU A 22 -1.99 -21.76 2.64
C GLU A 22 -3.53 -21.82 2.65
N ASN A 23 -4.16 -21.17 1.66
CA ASN A 23 -5.62 -21.14 1.39
C ASN A 23 -6.45 -20.05 2.10
N ASP A 24 -5.87 -18.89 2.37
CA ASP A 24 -6.63 -17.75 2.91
C ASP A 24 -7.22 -16.88 1.78
N VAL A 25 -8.55 -16.92 1.62
CA VAL A 25 -9.27 -16.12 0.61
C VAL A 25 -8.99 -14.62 0.76
N VAL A 26 -8.88 -14.12 1.99
CA VAL A 26 -8.57 -12.71 2.25
C VAL A 26 -7.16 -12.37 1.80
N TYR A 27 -6.20 -13.29 1.95
CA TYR A 27 -4.85 -13.10 1.42
C TYR A 27 -4.89 -12.95 -0.10
N TYR A 28 -5.51 -13.89 -0.80
CA TYR A 28 -5.58 -13.87 -2.27
C TYR A 28 -6.32 -12.65 -2.81
N THR A 29 -7.47 -12.31 -2.22
CA THR A 29 -8.24 -11.12 -2.61
C THR A 29 -7.46 -9.82 -2.35
N ALA A 30 -6.78 -9.70 -1.21
CA ALA A 30 -5.98 -8.51 -0.91
C ALA A 30 -4.81 -8.34 -1.89
N VAL A 31 -4.14 -9.45 -2.24
CA VAL A 31 -3.05 -9.45 -3.24
C VAL A 31 -3.58 -9.09 -4.63
N GLU A 32 -4.72 -9.64 -5.05
CA GLU A 32 -5.32 -9.34 -6.35
C GLU A 32 -5.70 -7.85 -6.47
N ILE A 33 -6.35 -7.29 -5.45
CA ILE A 33 -6.70 -5.86 -5.42
C ILE A 33 -5.43 -5.00 -5.41
N ALA A 34 -4.39 -5.39 -4.65
CA ALA A 34 -3.12 -4.67 -4.61
C ALA A 34 -2.44 -4.65 -5.98
N ASP A 35 -2.43 -5.77 -6.69
CA ASP A 35 -1.89 -5.88 -8.04
C ASP A 35 -2.63 -4.98 -9.03
N GLU A 36 -3.97 -4.92 -8.96
CA GLU A 36 -4.77 -4.04 -9.82
C GLU A 36 -4.46 -2.57 -9.57
N ILE A 37 -4.37 -2.17 -8.30
CA ILE A 37 -4.02 -0.80 -7.91
C ILE A 37 -2.62 -0.44 -8.42
N MET A 38 -1.63 -1.29 -8.16
CA MET A 38 -0.25 -1.04 -8.58
C MET A 38 -0.12 -0.97 -10.11
N LYS A 39 -0.81 -1.85 -10.86
CA LYS A 39 -0.89 -1.76 -12.34
C LYS A 39 -1.56 -0.46 -12.80
N GLY A 40 -2.57 0.02 -12.08
CA GLY A 40 -3.21 1.30 -12.35
C GLY A 40 -2.24 2.45 -12.14
N ILE A 41 -1.44 2.41 -11.08
CA ILE A 41 -0.47 3.44 -10.74
C ILE A 41 0.72 3.46 -11.71
N ASP A 42 1.22 2.30 -12.14
CA ASP A 42 2.31 2.20 -13.13
C ASP A 42 1.97 2.94 -14.44
N ARG A 43 0.68 3.06 -14.77
CA ARG A 43 0.18 3.78 -15.95
C ARG A 43 0.07 5.29 -15.74
N LEU A 44 0.24 5.78 -14.51
CA LEU A 44 0.20 7.21 -14.19
C LEU A 44 1.59 7.82 -14.34
N THR A 45 1.62 9.08 -14.76
CA THR A 45 2.85 9.87 -15.01
C THR A 45 3.80 9.95 -13.79
N TYR A 46 3.31 9.66 -12.59
CA TYR A 46 4.04 9.78 -11.33
C TYR A 46 4.43 8.43 -10.70
N SER A 47 4.33 7.30 -11.39
CA SER A 47 4.79 6.01 -10.87
C SER A 47 6.27 6.03 -10.43
N ASN A 48 7.10 6.82 -11.11
CA ASN A 48 8.52 7.02 -10.80
C ASN A 48 8.80 7.71 -9.46
N THR A 49 7.78 8.27 -8.79
CA THR A 49 7.93 8.90 -7.47
C THR A 49 7.63 7.95 -6.33
N ILE A 50 7.12 6.75 -6.62
CA ILE A 50 6.88 5.72 -5.60
C ILE A 50 8.21 5.11 -5.19
N ASP A 51 8.55 5.29 -3.93
CA ASP A 51 9.77 4.76 -3.33
C ASP A 51 9.52 3.33 -2.86
N PHE A 52 8.38 3.11 -2.20
CA PHE A 52 7.96 1.77 -1.79
C PHE A 52 6.46 1.64 -1.55
N ALA A 53 5.97 0.41 -1.67
CA ALA A 53 4.61 0.03 -1.32
C ALA A 53 4.59 -1.20 -0.41
N THR A 54 3.61 -1.28 0.48
CA THR A 54 3.47 -2.38 1.44
C THR A 54 2.00 -2.75 1.61
N LEU A 55 1.65 -4.00 1.31
CA LEU A 55 0.33 -4.57 1.59
C LEU A 55 0.35 -5.13 3.01
N PHE A 56 -0.43 -4.53 3.90
CA PHE A 56 -0.59 -4.98 5.27
C PHE A 56 -1.91 -5.72 5.42
N ILE A 57 -1.84 -6.99 5.82
CA ILE A 57 -3.01 -7.84 6.02
C ILE A 57 -3.04 -8.26 7.49
N ALA A 58 -4.13 -7.91 8.16
CA ALA A 58 -4.41 -8.26 9.55
C ALA A 58 -5.79 -8.93 9.65
N SER A 59 -6.09 -9.49 10.83
CA SER A 59 -7.31 -10.26 11.09
C SER A 59 -8.61 -9.51 10.77
N SER A 60 -8.62 -8.19 10.86
CA SER A 60 -9.81 -7.35 10.64
C SER A 60 -9.69 -6.37 9.48
N ARG A 61 -8.50 -6.24 8.88
CA ARG A 61 -8.25 -5.21 7.86
C ARG A 61 -7.17 -5.59 6.88
N ALA A 62 -7.35 -5.20 5.62
CA ALA A 62 -6.30 -5.19 4.61
C ALA A 62 -6.11 -3.77 4.09
N GLN A 63 -4.87 -3.31 4.00
CA GLN A 63 -4.55 -1.96 3.54
C GLN A 63 -3.25 -1.93 2.74
N LEU A 64 -3.25 -1.20 1.63
CA LEU A 64 -2.04 -0.91 0.87
C LEU A 64 -1.50 0.45 1.27
N ILE A 65 -0.27 0.46 1.78
CA ILE A 65 0.46 1.65 2.14
C ILE A 65 1.42 1.97 1.01
N ILE A 66 1.31 3.16 0.43
CA ILE A 66 2.19 3.63 -0.63
C ILE A 66 2.94 4.85 -0.11
N LEU A 67 4.26 4.84 -0.28
CA LEU A 67 5.13 5.93 0.08
C LEU A 67 5.82 6.45 -1.18
N ALA A 68 5.51 7.71 -1.49
CA ALA A 68 6.03 8.43 -2.64
C ALA A 68 6.91 9.61 -2.19
N ARG A 69 8.02 9.81 -2.90
CA ARG A 69 9.04 10.83 -2.66
C ARG A 69 9.10 11.81 -3.83
N SER A 70 9.11 13.12 -3.56
CA SER A 70 9.36 14.15 -4.58
C SER A 70 9.79 15.48 -3.96
N PHE A 71 10.26 16.37 -4.82
CA PHE A 71 10.54 17.76 -4.52
C PHE A 71 9.29 18.66 -4.61
N ASP A 72 8.15 18.12 -5.04
CA ASP A 72 6.86 18.81 -5.11
C ASP A 72 5.85 18.22 -4.10
N GLU A 73 4.96 19.06 -3.58
CA GLU A 73 3.86 18.68 -2.70
C GLU A 73 2.67 18.07 -3.49
N GLU A 74 2.54 18.35 -4.79
CA GLU A 74 1.48 17.78 -5.64
C GLU A 74 1.91 16.47 -6.34
N LEU A 75 2.18 15.48 -5.50
CA LEU A 75 2.81 14.22 -5.87
C LEU A 75 1.87 13.13 -6.35
N ILE A 76 0.77 12.97 -5.61
CA ILE A 76 -0.15 11.85 -5.78
C ILE A 76 -1.33 12.33 -6.62
N ALA A 77 -1.70 11.51 -7.61
CA ALA A 77 -2.78 11.84 -8.52
C ALA A 77 -4.04 12.22 -7.73
N PRO A 78 -4.79 13.27 -8.15
CA PRO A 78 -5.96 13.73 -7.41
C PRO A 78 -6.97 12.64 -7.06
N ALA A 79 -7.03 11.57 -7.87
CA ALA A 79 -7.84 10.37 -7.63
C ALA A 79 -7.54 9.66 -6.29
N PHE A 80 -6.33 9.81 -5.75
CA PHE A 80 -5.92 9.20 -4.47
C PHE A 80 -6.00 10.18 -3.29
N ARG A 81 -6.44 11.44 -3.48
CA ARG A 81 -6.55 12.42 -2.38
C ARG A 81 -7.43 11.92 -1.23
N SER A 82 -8.47 11.14 -1.52
CA SER A 82 -9.33 10.51 -0.50
C SER A 82 -8.64 9.43 0.32
N THR A 83 -7.53 8.87 -0.19
CA THR A 83 -6.74 7.81 0.45
C THR A 83 -5.46 8.35 1.09
N LEU A 84 -5.13 9.63 0.90
CA LEU A 84 -3.97 10.28 1.48
C LEU A 84 -4.17 10.44 2.99
N ARG A 85 -3.31 9.83 3.79
CA ARG A 85 -3.40 9.89 5.27
C ARG A 85 -2.36 10.82 5.88
N GLY A 86 -1.27 11.12 5.19
CA GLY A 86 -0.25 12.02 5.71
C GLY A 86 0.73 12.48 4.64
N VAL A 87 1.21 13.71 4.81
CA VAL A 87 2.30 14.30 4.05
C VAL A 87 3.31 14.82 5.07
N SER A 88 4.58 14.47 4.91
CA SER A 88 5.67 14.98 5.72
C SER A 88 6.78 15.48 4.82
N PHE A 89 7.40 16.59 5.17
CA PHE A 89 8.56 17.13 4.46
C PHE A 89 9.84 16.82 5.22
N ASP A 90 10.82 16.28 4.51
CA ASP A 90 12.18 16.08 4.99
C ASP A 90 13.16 16.85 4.09
N THR A 91 14.12 17.56 4.69
CA THR A 91 15.05 18.41 3.93
C THR A 91 16.06 17.61 3.09
N GLU A 92 16.30 16.34 3.42
CA GLU A 92 17.23 15.48 2.67
C GLU A 92 16.52 14.69 1.56
N SER A 93 15.28 14.29 1.79
CA SER A 93 14.52 13.37 0.93
C SER A 93 13.38 14.04 0.18
N GLY A 94 12.99 15.28 0.50
CA GLY A 94 11.84 15.98 -0.07
C GLY A 94 10.52 15.64 0.65
N TYR A 95 9.39 15.85 -0.03
CA TYR A 95 8.07 15.46 0.45
C TYR A 95 7.88 13.95 0.36
N LEU A 96 7.47 13.37 1.48
CA LEU A 96 7.06 11.99 1.63
C LEU A 96 5.55 11.95 1.83
N GLN A 97 4.85 11.27 0.94
CA GLN A 97 3.39 11.13 0.99
C GLN A 97 3.00 9.69 1.31
N LYS A 98 2.21 9.53 2.37
CA LYS A 98 1.67 8.26 2.81
C LYS A 98 0.21 8.14 2.39
N CYS A 99 -0.04 7.33 1.36
CA CYS A 99 -1.39 6.89 1.01
C CYS A 99 -1.70 5.56 1.66
N VAL A 100 -2.92 5.43 2.16
CA VAL A 100 -3.45 4.18 2.72
C VAL A 100 -4.75 3.88 1.99
N ILE A 101 -4.72 2.83 1.18
CA ILE A 101 -5.89 2.36 0.44
C ILE A 101 -6.47 1.19 1.23
N PRO A 102 -7.60 1.37 1.93
CA PRO A 102 -8.29 0.26 2.57
C PRO A 102 -8.84 -0.67 1.49
N MET A 103 -8.63 -1.97 1.66
CA MET A 103 -9.06 -3.00 0.72
C MET A 103 -10.18 -3.85 1.28
N LEU A 104 -10.08 -4.17 2.57
CA LEU A 104 -11.08 -4.92 3.32
C LEU A 104 -11.15 -4.31 4.71
N GLU A 105 -12.34 -3.88 5.11
CA GLU A 105 -12.69 -3.58 6.50
C GLU A 105 -13.79 -4.56 6.87
N ASN A 106 -13.58 -5.38 7.91
CA ASN A 106 -14.71 -6.05 8.51
C ASN A 106 -15.56 -4.95 9.18
N GLU A 107 -16.83 -4.83 8.80
CA GLU A 107 -17.83 -3.91 9.40
C GLU A 107 -18.16 -4.29 10.85
N SER A 108 -17.14 -4.32 11.70
CA SER A 108 -17.27 -4.65 13.12
C SER A 108 -16.27 -3.82 13.89
N GLU A 109 -16.47 -2.51 13.88
CA GLU A 109 -16.18 -1.67 15.04
C GLU A 109 -16.93 -0.32 14.93
N ALA A 110 -17.96 -0.21 15.79
CA ALA A 110 -18.73 0.95 16.26
C ALA A 110 -19.86 1.54 15.38
#